data_AF-A0A9R1Q205-F1
#
_entry.id   AF-A0A9R1Q205-F1
#
_cell.length_a   1.000
_cell.length_b   1.000
_cell.length_c   1.000
_cell.angle_alpha   90.00
_cell.angle_beta   90.00
_cell.angle_gamma   90.00
#
_symmetry.space_group_name_H-M   'P 1'
#
loop_
_entity.id
_entity.type
_entity.pdbx_description
1 polymer ?
#
loop_
_entity_poly.entity_id
_entity_poly.type
_entity_poly.pdbx_seq_one_letter_code
_entity_poly.pdbx_strand_id
1 'polypeptide(L)'
;MGKGAPITLDDAFSMFCEGFSPFGPFWDHYLRYWKESLARPQEVMFLKYEEIVSDPFMVGRKLASFLDVPFTEEEEKSGVVDQVVSFCSFESLHNLDVNKTDGVERAGGKIFIQHSSLFRKGKVGDWVNHMSNEMGEKMDRLVEDKFKGSGLEF
;
A
#
# COMPACT_ATOMS: atom_id res chain seq x y z
N MET A 1 -15.09 -25.04 -12.44
CA MET A 1 -15.61 -23.96 -11.57
C MET A 1 -16.11 -22.85 -12.48
N GLY A 2 -17.38 -22.47 -12.38
CA GLY A 2 -17.97 -21.45 -13.26
C GLY A 2 -17.24 -20.13 -13.06
N LYS A 3 -16.81 -19.49 -14.16
CA LYS A 3 -16.38 -18.09 -14.12
C LYS A 3 -17.60 -17.29 -13.64
N GLY A 4 -17.56 -16.81 -12.40
CA GLY A 4 -18.56 -15.86 -11.92
C GLY A 4 -18.62 -14.67 -12.88
N ALA A 5 -19.81 -14.08 -13.03
CA ALA A 5 -19.94 -12.87 -13.82
C ALA A 5 -18.96 -11.80 -13.31
N PRO A 6 -18.32 -11.03 -14.19
CA PRO A 6 -17.43 -9.96 -13.77
C PRO A 6 -18.21 -8.96 -12.92
N ILE A 7 -17.68 -8.64 -11.74
CA ILE A 7 -18.24 -7.63 -10.84
C ILE A 7 -17.99 -6.25 -11.47
N THR A 8 -19.02 -5.41 -11.53
CA THR A 8 -18.88 -4.03 -12.03
C THR A 8 -18.11 -3.18 -11.01
N LEU A 9 -17.57 -2.03 -11.43
CA LEU A 9 -16.91 -1.13 -10.49
C LEU A 9 -17.90 -0.61 -9.43
N ASP A 10 -19.14 -0.30 -9.82
CA ASP A 10 -20.18 0.17 -8.91
C ASP A 10 -20.51 -0.86 -7.83
N ASP A 11 -20.69 -2.13 -8.22
CA ASP A 11 -20.95 -3.23 -7.29
C ASP A 11 -19.76 -3.44 -6.36
N ALA A 12 -18.55 -3.50 -6.92
CA ALA A 12 -17.32 -3.68 -6.13
C ALA A 12 -17.10 -2.54 -5.14
N PHE A 13 -17.40 -1.31 -5.55
CA PHE A 13 -17.31 -0.12 -4.69
C PHE A 13 -18.35 -0.17 -3.57
N SER A 14 -19.62 -0.53 -3.86
CA SER A 14 -20.64 -0.68 -2.82
C SER A 14 -20.27 -1.75 -1.80
N MET A 15 -19.84 -2.92 -2.29
CA MET A 15 -19.35 -4.02 -1.45
C MET A 15 -18.19 -3.57 -0.56
N PHE A 16 -17.23 -2.83 -1.11
CA PHE A 16 -16.10 -2.30 -0.35
C PHE A 16 -16.54 -1.28 0.72
N CYS A 17 -17.44 -0.36 0.39
CA CYS A 17 -18.03 0.60 1.35
C CYS A 17 -18.83 -0.07 2.47
N GLU A 18 -19.39 -1.26 2.22
CA GLU A 18 -20.10 -2.08 3.21
C GLU A 18 -19.14 -2.97 4.03
N GLY A 19 -17.84 -2.93 3.73
CA GLY A 19 -16.80 -3.73 4.38
C GLY A 19 -16.69 -5.15 3.83
N PHE A 20 -17.44 -5.50 2.78
CA PHE A 20 -17.36 -6.78 2.10
C PHE A 20 -16.24 -6.79 1.07
N SER A 21 -15.02 -7.03 1.55
CA SER A 21 -13.82 -7.20 0.72
C SER A 21 -12.90 -8.26 1.32
N PRO A 22 -11.95 -8.82 0.55
CA PRO A 22 -10.92 -9.68 1.12
C PRO A 22 -10.20 -8.96 2.26
N PHE A 23 -10.20 -9.58 3.45
CA PHE A 23 -9.65 -9.02 4.69
C PHE A 23 -10.35 -7.75 5.23
N GLY A 24 -11.55 -7.44 4.71
CA GLY A 24 -12.35 -6.31 5.16
C GLY A 24 -13.05 -6.53 6.52
N PRO A 25 -13.55 -5.45 7.14
CA PRO A 25 -13.52 -4.08 6.63
C PRO A 25 -12.15 -3.40 6.76
N PHE A 26 -11.80 -2.58 5.76
CA PHE A 26 -10.50 -1.90 5.69
C PHE A 26 -10.19 -1.02 6.91
N TRP A 27 -11.18 -0.26 7.39
CA TRP A 27 -11.00 0.66 8.52
C TRP A 27 -10.66 -0.07 9.83
N ASP A 28 -11.25 -1.23 10.09
CA ASP A 28 -10.96 -2.01 11.31
C ASP A 28 -9.49 -2.49 11.30
N HIS A 29 -9.01 -2.89 10.13
CA HIS A 29 -7.62 -3.29 9.94
C HIS A 29 -6.67 -2.11 10.21
N TYR A 30 -6.92 -0.95 9.58
CA TYR A 30 -6.07 0.22 9.71
C TYR A 30 -6.05 0.77 11.14
N LEU A 31 -7.22 0.95 11.75
CA LEU A 31 -7.34 1.48 13.10
C LEU A 31 -6.71 0.56 14.15
N ARG A 32 -6.73 -0.76 13.93
CA ARG A 32 -6.03 -1.71 14.81
C ARG A 32 -4.53 -1.46 14.79
N TYR A 33 -3.91 -1.46 13.61
CA TYR A 33 -2.46 -1.25 13.51
C TYR A 33 -2.03 0.17 13.88
N TRP A 34 -2.90 1.16 13.65
CA TRP A 34 -2.69 2.52 14.15
C TRP A 34 -2.60 2.55 15.67
N LYS A 35 -3.58 1.97 16.38
CA LYS A 35 -3.56 1.87 17.84
C LYS A 35 -2.32 1.12 18.36
N GLU A 36 -1.93 0.04 17.69
CA GLU A 36 -0.71 -0.70 18.03
C GLU A 36 0.55 0.13 17.87
N SER A 37 0.65 0.94 16.80
CA SER A 37 1.79 1.85 16.61
C SER A 37 1.90 2.93 17.68
N LEU A 38 0.77 3.38 18.23
CA LEU A 38 0.74 4.33 19.34
C LEU A 38 1.11 3.65 20.67
N ALA A 39 0.64 2.43 20.89
CA ALA A 39 0.90 1.67 22.12
C ALA A 39 2.34 1.15 22.19
N ARG A 40 2.92 0.76 21.04
CA ARG A 40 4.23 0.11 20.94
C ARG A 40 5.09 0.75 19.84
N PRO A 41 5.42 2.04 19.94
CA PRO A 41 6.09 2.79 18.86
C PRO A 41 7.50 2.28 18.52
N GLN A 42 8.13 1.51 19.43
CA GLN A 42 9.43 0.87 19.20
C GLN A 42 9.33 -0.50 18.51
N GLU A 43 8.13 -1.11 18.48
CA GLU A 43 7.91 -2.44 17.91
C GLU A 43 7.01 -2.39 16.66
N VAL A 44 6.22 -1.33 16.49
CA VAL A 44 5.28 -1.16 15.39
C VAL A 44 5.44 0.21 14.75
N MET A 45 6.01 0.24 13.55
CA MET A 45 6.05 1.44 12.72
C MET A 45 4.86 1.47 11.76
N PHE A 46 4.05 2.52 11.84
CA PHE A 46 2.99 2.80 10.88
C PHE A 46 3.50 3.75 9.79
N LEU A 47 3.30 3.37 8.53
CA LEU A 47 3.67 4.16 7.35
C LEU A 47 2.47 4.31 6.43
N LYS A 48 2.33 5.47 5.79
CA LYS A 48 1.35 5.71 4.73
C LYS A 48 2.01 5.65 3.36
N TYR A 49 1.28 5.16 2.37
CA TYR A 49 1.83 5.00 1.02
C TYR A 49 2.20 6.35 0.39
N GLU A 50 1.37 7.36 0.62
CA GLU A 50 1.55 8.73 0.14
C GLU A 50 2.82 9.36 0.72
N GLU A 51 3.14 9.10 2.00
CA GLU A 51 4.37 9.55 2.64
C GLU A 51 5.60 8.90 2.01
N ILE A 52 5.53 7.59 1.71
CA ILE A 52 6.61 6.86 1.02
C ILE A 52 6.85 7.42 -0.38
N VAL A 53 5.78 7.69 -1.13
CA VAL A 53 5.89 8.23 -2.49
C VAL A 53 6.41 9.67 -2.47
N SER A 54 6.00 10.48 -1.47
CA SER A 54 6.40 11.87 -1.36
C SER A 54 7.87 12.04 -0.98
N ASP A 55 8.39 11.23 -0.05
CA ASP A 55 9.80 11.28 0.36
C ASP A 55 10.33 9.88 0.72
N PRO A 56 10.71 9.08 -0.28
CA PRO A 56 11.19 7.72 -0.06
C PRO A 56 12.54 7.69 0.68
N PHE A 57 13.33 8.76 0.63
CA PHE A 57 14.62 8.84 1.32
C PHE A 57 14.44 9.04 2.82
N MET A 58 13.54 9.95 3.21
CA MET A 58 13.17 10.13 4.61
C MET A 58 12.57 8.84 5.18
N VAL A 59 11.65 8.20 4.46
CA VAL A 59 11.06 6.94 4.93
C VAL A 59 12.09 5.81 4.97
N GLY A 60 13.01 5.74 4.00
CA GLY A 60 14.12 4.77 4.01
C GLY A 60 15.00 4.90 5.25
N ARG A 61 15.41 6.13 5.61
CA ARG A 61 16.18 6.40 6.84
C ARG A 61 15.41 6.06 8.11
N LYS A 62 14.12 6.43 8.15
CA LYS A 62 13.23 6.13 9.27
C LYS A 62 13.09 4.62 9.48
N LEU A 63 12.91 3.85 8.40
CA LEU A 63 12.82 2.40 8.43
C LEU A 63 14.13 1.75 8.88
N ALA A 64 15.27 2.20 8.35
CA ALA A 64 16.59 1.71 8.75
C ALA A 64 16.84 1.93 10.25
N SER A 65 16.51 3.13 10.75
CA SER A 65 16.61 3.44 12.18
C SER A 65 15.67 2.60 13.04
N PHE A 66 14.45 2.37 12.57
CA PHE A 66 13.46 1.53 13.27
C PHE A 66 13.88 0.05 13.35
N LEU A 67 14.63 -0.44 12.35
CA LEU A 67 15.20 -1.79 12.31
C LEU A 67 16.54 -1.90 13.06
N ASP A 68 16.95 -0.86 13.79
CA ASP A 68 18.22 -0.78 14.54
C ASP A 68 19.46 -0.95 13.63
N VAL A 69 19.34 -0.50 12.38
CA VAL A 69 20.41 -0.48 11.38
C VAL A 69 20.48 0.88 10.66
N PRO A 70 20.61 2.01 11.40
CA PRO A 70 20.64 3.33 10.79
C PRO A 70 21.85 3.46 9.84
N PHE A 71 21.67 4.18 8.74
CA PHE A 71 22.78 4.51 7.84
C PHE A 71 23.85 5.32 8.59
N THR A 72 25.11 4.93 8.38
CA THR A 72 26.26 5.68 8.87
C THR A 72 26.48 6.95 8.05
N GLU A 73 27.23 7.92 8.60
CA GLU A 73 27.60 9.11 7.84
C GLU A 73 28.36 8.80 6.54
N GLU A 74 29.14 7.71 6.52
CA GLU A 74 29.88 7.29 5.34
C GLU A 74 28.94 6.71 4.28
N GLU A 75 27.95 5.90 4.68
CA GLU A 75 26.92 5.37 3.78
C GLU A 75 26.04 6.48 3.19
N GLU A 76 25.68 7.49 4.00
CA GLU A 76 24.96 8.68 3.52
C GLU A 76 25.83 9.47 2.52
N LYS A 77 27.10 9.74 2.84
CA LYS A 77 28.02 10.48 1.95
C LYS A 77 28.33 9.71 0.65
N SER A 78 28.34 8.38 0.70
CA SER A 78 28.58 7.52 -0.47
C SER A 78 27.31 7.19 -1.27
N GLY A 79 26.14 7.71 -0.86
CA GLY A 79 24.89 7.57 -1.60
C GLY A 79 24.27 6.17 -1.50
N VAL A 80 24.51 5.43 -0.41
CA VAL A 80 23.91 4.11 -0.19
C VAL A 80 22.38 4.23 -0.07
N VAL A 81 21.88 5.29 0.58
CA VAL A 81 20.44 5.54 0.68
C VAL A 81 19.81 5.69 -0.71
N ASP A 82 20.45 6.45 -1.61
CA ASP A 82 20.04 6.62 -2.99
C ASP A 82 20.01 5.31 -3.76
N GLN A 83 21.03 4.46 -3.56
CA GLN A 83 21.08 3.14 -4.18
C GLN A 83 19.93 2.25 -3.72
N VAL A 84 19.64 2.22 -2.41
CA VAL A 84 18.52 1.44 -1.85
C VAL A 84 17.18 1.94 -2.38
N VAL A 85 16.94 3.26 -2.32
CA VAL A 85 15.69 3.86 -2.82
C VAL A 85 15.51 3.60 -4.31
N SER A 86 16.57 3.77 -5.11
CA SER A 86 16.56 3.52 -6.54
C SER A 86 16.29 2.05 -6.87
N PHE A 87 16.96 1.13 -6.17
CA PHE A 87 16.79 -0.31 -6.37
C PHE A 87 15.37 -0.78 -6.04
N CYS A 88 14.80 -0.26 -4.95
CA CYS A 88 13.44 -0.58 -4.50
C CYS A 88 12.33 0.25 -5.18
N SER A 89 12.68 1.14 -6.11
CA SER A 89 11.71 2.02 -6.77
C SER A 89 10.72 1.23 -7.62
N PHE A 90 9.53 1.80 -7.82
CA PHE A 90 8.52 1.20 -8.71
C PHE A 90 9.08 0.96 -10.12
N GLU A 91 9.82 1.93 -10.67
CA GLU A 91 10.40 1.82 -12.01
C GLU A 91 11.42 0.69 -12.10
N SER A 92 12.34 0.60 -11.15
CA SER A 92 13.35 -0.48 -11.10
C SER A 92 12.68 -1.85 -10.98
N LEU A 93 11.79 -2.02 -9.99
CA LEU A 93 11.16 -3.30 -9.73
C LEU A 93 10.22 -3.73 -10.85
N HIS A 94 9.39 -2.83 -11.39
CA HIS A 94 8.51 -3.12 -12.53
C HIS A 94 9.30 -3.56 -13.77
N ASN A 95 10.53 -3.06 -13.93
CA ASN A 95 11.32 -3.32 -15.13
C ASN A 95 12.16 -4.59 -15.10
N LEU A 96 12.30 -5.27 -13.96
CA LEU A 96 13.00 -6.56 -13.86
C LEU A 96 12.31 -7.64 -14.69
N ASP A 97 13.08 -8.46 -15.40
CA ASP A 97 12.56 -9.52 -16.27
C ASP A 97 11.62 -10.48 -15.52
N VAL A 98 12.00 -10.87 -14.30
CA VAL A 98 11.20 -11.75 -13.43
C VAL A 98 9.80 -11.18 -13.14
N ASN A 99 9.68 -9.84 -13.12
CA ASN A 99 8.40 -9.16 -12.85
C ASN A 99 7.57 -8.94 -14.13
N LYS A 100 8.15 -9.16 -15.32
CA LYS A 100 7.46 -9.07 -16.60
C LYS A 100 6.98 -10.43 -17.10
N THR A 101 7.78 -11.48 -16.91
CA THR A 101 7.54 -12.79 -17.52
C THR A 101 6.98 -13.83 -16.57
N ASP A 102 7.32 -13.76 -15.29
CA ASP A 102 7.06 -14.86 -14.36
C ASP A 102 5.78 -14.66 -13.54
N GLY A 103 5.48 -15.63 -12.67
CA GLY A 103 4.35 -15.59 -11.75
C GLY A 103 4.47 -16.63 -10.65
N VAL A 104 3.53 -16.57 -9.70
CA VAL A 104 3.51 -17.45 -8.52
C VAL A 104 2.19 -18.19 -8.40
N GLU A 105 2.28 -19.48 -8.08
CA GLU A 105 1.12 -20.29 -7.71
C GLU A 105 0.75 -20.07 -6.24
N ARG A 106 -0.55 -19.89 -5.98
CA ARG A 106 -1.15 -19.72 -4.66
C ARG A 106 -2.31 -20.70 -4.48
N ALA A 107 -2.74 -20.89 -3.23
CA ALA A 107 -3.84 -21.77 -2.86
C ALA A 107 -3.68 -23.21 -3.38
N GLY A 108 -2.44 -23.74 -3.35
CA GLY A 108 -2.11 -25.08 -3.81
C GLY A 108 -2.31 -25.27 -5.32
N GLY A 109 -1.81 -24.33 -6.14
CA GLY A 109 -1.89 -24.38 -7.60
C GLY A 109 -3.22 -23.92 -8.21
N LYS A 110 -4.17 -23.46 -7.38
CA LYS A 110 -5.50 -23.03 -7.86
C LYS A 110 -5.54 -21.59 -8.40
N ILE A 111 -4.58 -20.77 -7.99
CA ILE A 111 -4.50 -19.36 -8.38
C ILE A 111 -3.09 -19.12 -8.91
N PHE A 112 -2.99 -18.68 -10.16
CA PHE A 112 -1.72 -18.20 -10.71
C PHE A 112 -1.75 -16.67 -10.78
N ILE A 113 -0.76 -16.03 -10.14
CA ILE A 113 -0.61 -14.57 -10.15
C ILE A 113 0.61 -14.23 -10.97
N GLN A 114 0.40 -13.61 -12.14
CA GLN A 114 1.50 -13.08 -12.94
C GLN A 114 2.14 -11.89 -12.19
N HIS A 115 3.46 -11.85 -12.08
CA HIS A 115 4.16 -10.80 -11.33
C HIS A 115 3.87 -9.40 -11.89
N SER A 116 3.67 -9.28 -13.21
CA SER A 116 3.34 -8.01 -13.86
C SER A 116 2.05 -7.39 -13.32
N SER A 117 1.12 -8.22 -12.83
CA SER A 117 -0.14 -7.75 -12.23
C SER A 117 0.07 -7.04 -10.87
N LEU A 118 1.23 -7.23 -10.22
CA LEU A 118 1.59 -6.55 -8.97
C LEU A 118 2.09 -5.11 -9.21
N PHE A 119 2.45 -4.75 -10.44
CA PHE A 119 3.03 -3.46 -10.80
C PHE A 119 2.17 -2.73 -11.84
N ARG A 120 1.17 -1.97 -11.38
CA ARG A 120 0.18 -1.32 -12.27
C ARG A 120 0.56 0.10 -12.71
N LYS A 121 0.63 1.06 -11.77
CA LYS A 121 0.98 2.46 -12.05
C LYS A 121 1.90 3.09 -11.01
N GLY A 122 1.81 2.68 -9.74
CA GLY A 122 2.65 3.23 -8.67
C GLY A 122 2.46 4.73 -8.42
N LYS A 123 1.23 5.24 -8.54
CA LYS A 123 0.92 6.67 -8.41
C LYS A 123 -0.21 6.92 -7.41
N VAL A 124 -0.02 7.96 -6.59
CA VAL A 124 -1.06 8.53 -5.72
C VAL A 124 -2.11 9.24 -6.57
N GLY A 125 -3.38 9.14 -6.17
CA GLY A 125 -4.48 9.89 -6.81
C GLY A 125 -5.04 9.28 -8.10
N ASP A 126 -4.63 8.07 -8.50
CA ASP A 126 -5.15 7.45 -9.75
C ASP A 126 -6.65 7.11 -9.70
N TRP A 127 -7.29 7.19 -8.53
CA TRP A 127 -8.73 6.92 -8.34
C TRP A 127 -9.61 7.80 -9.23
N VAL A 128 -9.19 9.05 -9.50
CA VAL A 128 -9.93 10.01 -10.35
C VAL A 128 -10.11 9.54 -11.80
N ASN A 129 -9.28 8.59 -12.24
CA ASN A 129 -9.36 8.01 -13.58
C ASN A 129 -10.36 6.85 -13.68
N HIS A 130 -10.90 6.37 -12.55
CA HIS A 130 -11.77 5.19 -12.50
C HIS A 130 -13.11 5.46 -11.81
N MET A 131 -13.11 6.27 -10.76
CA MET A 131 -14.29 6.54 -9.92
C MET A 131 -14.92 7.88 -10.28
N SER A 132 -16.24 8.00 -10.08
CA SER A 132 -16.91 9.29 -10.15
C SER A 132 -16.58 10.17 -8.93
N ASN A 133 -16.79 11.48 -9.05
CA ASN A 133 -16.63 12.39 -7.92
C ASN A 133 -17.54 12.00 -6.74
N GLU A 134 -18.77 11.56 -7.02
CA GLU A 134 -19.72 11.10 -5.98
C GLU A 134 -19.20 9.88 -5.20
N MET A 135 -18.52 8.95 -5.88
CA MET A 135 -17.86 7.82 -5.20
C MET A 135 -16.70 8.30 -4.33
N GLY A 136 -15.88 9.23 -4.82
CA GLY A 136 -14.80 9.85 -4.04
C GLY A 136 -15.34 10.50 -2.77
N GLU A 137 -16.31 11.42 -2.91
CA GLU A 137 -16.95 12.10 -1.78
C GLU A 137 -17.65 11.16 -0.79
N LYS A 138 -18.20 10.04 -1.29
CA LYS A 138 -18.78 9.00 -0.41
C LYS A 138 -17.69 8.28 0.38
N MET A 139 -16.56 7.95 -0.25
CA MET A 139 -15.44 7.31 0.42
C MET A 139 -14.82 8.24 1.48
N ASP A 140 -14.60 9.50 1.15
CA ASP A 140 -14.02 10.49 2.07
C ASP A 140 -14.86 10.62 3.34
N ARG A 141 -16.19 10.84 3.18
CA ARG A 141 -17.11 10.90 4.33
C ARG A 141 -17.12 9.62 5.16
N LEU A 142 -17.02 8.47 4.52
CA LEU A 142 -16.99 7.19 5.21
C LEU A 142 -15.70 7.03 6.02
N VAL A 143 -14.54 7.36 5.44
CA VAL A 143 -13.25 7.31 6.13
C VAL A 143 -13.25 8.28 7.30
N GLU A 144 -13.67 9.53 7.10
CA GLU A 144 -13.80 10.53 8.17
C GLU A 144 -14.66 10.05 9.34
N ASP A 145 -15.85 9.48 9.06
CA ASP A 145 -16.73 8.96 10.10
C ASP A 145 -16.10 7.78 10.86
N LYS A 146 -15.53 6.81 10.13
CA LYS A 146 -14.91 5.63 10.73
C LYS A 146 -13.65 5.96 11.54
N PHE A 147 -12.90 6.98 11.13
CA PHE A 147 -11.62 7.34 11.73
C PHE A 147 -11.76 8.42 12.81
N LYS A 148 -12.97 8.98 12.97
CA LYS A 148 -13.26 10.03 13.93
C LYS A 148 -12.75 9.69 15.33
N GLY A 149 -11.97 10.60 15.90
CA GLY A 149 -11.40 10.46 17.24
C GLY A 149 -10.23 9.49 17.36
N SER A 150 -9.78 8.86 16.27
CA SER A 150 -8.57 8.02 16.27
C SER A 150 -7.27 8.80 16.20
N GLY A 151 -7.31 10.04 15.70
CA GLY A 151 -6.12 10.84 15.38
C GLY A 151 -5.39 10.40 14.10
N LEU A 152 -5.91 9.42 13.35
CA LEU A 152 -5.38 9.03 12.05
C LEU A 152 -6.07 9.85 10.94
N GLU A 153 -5.25 10.57 10.16
CA GLU A 153 -5.66 11.43 9.05
C GLU A 153 -4.89 11.05 7.77
N PHE A 154 -5.45 11.32 6.59
CA PHE A 154 -4.85 11.06 5.27
C PHE A 154 -4.86 12.32 4.41
#